data_AF-A0A973DXT0-F1
#
_entry.id   AF-A0A973DXT0-F1
#
_cell.length_a   1.000
_cell.length_b   1.000
_cell.length_c   1.000
_cell.angle_alpha   90.00
_cell.angle_beta   90.00
_cell.angle_gamma   90.00
#
_symmetry.space_group_name_H-M   'P 1'
#
loop_
_entity.id
_entity.type
_entity.pdbx_description
1 polymer ?
#
loop_
_entity_poly.entity_id
_entity_poly.type
_entity_poly.pdbx_seq_one_letter_code
_entity_poly.pdbx_strand_id
1 'polypeptide(L)'
;HMTDTETAGVAKSGAVAGLCPITESNLGDGIFNGEAFARNGGMFGVGSDSNVRISLTEELRTLEYSQRLRDRSRNVMTDGPGSVGQFLYCGAARGSAMALDRNAGEIAVGRLADLTALNRDTAALCALRDDQVLDGLCFAAGDDVVTDVWSAGRHVVQGGRHIARETILPRFKAAMKSLVM
;
A
#
# COMPACT_ATOMS: atom_id res chain seq x y z
N HIS A 1 9.67 -13.98 9.90
CA HIS A 1 9.42 -15.42 9.65
C HIS A 1 8.52 -15.98 10.72
N MET A 2 7.44 -16.66 10.35
CA MET A 2 6.49 -17.27 11.29
C MET A 2 6.22 -18.71 10.85
N THR A 3 6.09 -19.60 11.82
CA THR A 3 5.46 -20.91 11.63
C THR A 3 3.96 -20.74 11.33
N ASP A 4 3.31 -21.82 10.88
CA ASP A 4 1.85 -21.80 10.64
C ASP A 4 1.07 -21.49 11.92
N THR A 5 1.51 -22.04 13.07
CA THR A 5 0.91 -21.79 14.39
C THR A 5 1.03 -20.32 14.79
N GLU A 6 2.21 -19.71 14.60
CA GLU A 6 2.41 -18.28 14.88
C GLU A 6 1.58 -17.42 13.93
N THR A 7 1.52 -17.78 12.65
CA THR A 7 0.72 -17.06 11.64
C THR A 7 -0.76 -17.04 12.02
N ALA A 8 -1.32 -18.19 12.38
CA ALA A 8 -2.71 -18.28 12.84
C ALA A 8 -2.92 -17.57 14.18
N GLY A 9 -1.94 -17.64 15.08
CA GLY A 9 -1.98 -16.97 16.39
C GLY A 9 -2.02 -15.45 16.28
N VAL A 10 -1.15 -14.86 15.45
CA VAL A 10 -1.11 -13.40 15.22
C VAL A 10 -2.37 -12.94 14.49
N ALA A 11 -2.84 -13.68 13.49
CA ALA A 11 -4.07 -13.33 12.78
C ALA A 11 -5.27 -13.24 13.74
N LYS A 12 -5.41 -14.20 14.65
CA LYS A 12 -6.51 -14.28 15.61
C LYS A 12 -6.39 -13.30 16.77
N SER A 13 -5.21 -12.76 17.04
CA SER A 13 -5.02 -11.79 18.14
C SER A 13 -5.60 -10.41 17.83
N GLY A 14 -5.88 -10.12 16.56
CA GLY A 14 -6.27 -8.79 16.10
C GLY A 14 -5.10 -7.82 15.94
N ALA A 15 -3.85 -8.30 16.02
CA ALA A 15 -2.69 -7.49 15.68
C ALA A 15 -2.65 -7.21 14.17
N VAL A 16 -2.07 -6.07 13.80
CA VAL A 16 -1.81 -5.71 12.40
C VAL A 16 -0.38 -6.10 12.03
N ALA A 17 -0.23 -6.91 10.98
CA ALA A 17 1.08 -7.16 10.37
C ALA A 17 1.54 -5.90 9.60
N GLY A 18 2.60 -5.25 10.05
CA GLY A 18 3.24 -4.15 9.33
C GLY A 18 4.22 -4.70 8.30
N LEU A 19 3.80 -4.79 7.05
CA LEU A 19 4.58 -5.38 5.96
C LEU A 19 5.33 -4.29 5.20
N CYS A 20 6.58 -4.54 4.83
CA CYS A 20 7.39 -3.64 4.02
C CYS A 20 7.93 -4.34 2.76
N PRO A 21 7.05 -4.87 1.86
CA PRO A 21 7.44 -5.73 0.75
C PRO A 21 8.65 -5.26 -0.08
N ILE A 22 8.74 -3.97 -0.40
CA ILE A 22 9.87 -3.40 -1.15
C ILE A 22 11.17 -3.54 -0.36
N THR A 23 11.17 -3.09 0.90
CA THR A 23 12.38 -3.14 1.74
C THR A 23 12.77 -4.58 2.09
N GLU A 24 11.80 -5.42 2.44
CA GLU A 24 12.02 -6.85 2.72
C GLU A 24 12.63 -7.57 1.50
N SER A 25 12.19 -7.20 0.29
CA SER A 25 12.78 -7.69 -0.97
C SER A 25 14.20 -7.14 -1.18
N ASN A 26 14.45 -5.87 -0.86
CA ASN A 26 15.75 -5.23 -0.99
C ASN A 26 16.79 -5.81 -0.02
N LEU A 27 16.38 -6.15 1.20
CA LEU A 27 17.24 -6.71 2.25
C LEU A 27 17.37 -8.23 2.18
N GLY A 28 16.50 -8.90 1.42
CA GLY A 28 16.51 -10.35 1.27
C GLY A 28 15.92 -11.10 2.46
N ASP A 29 14.94 -10.49 3.14
CA ASP A 29 14.36 -11.04 4.37
C ASP A 29 13.54 -12.31 4.08
N GLY A 30 12.76 -12.31 2.99
CA GLY A 30 11.95 -13.45 2.58
C GLY A 30 10.50 -13.06 2.29
N ILE A 31 9.62 -14.07 2.23
CA ILE A 31 8.23 -13.89 1.79
C ILE A 31 7.29 -14.14 2.97
N PHE A 32 6.44 -13.16 3.28
CA PHE A 32 5.42 -13.27 4.33
C PHE A 32 4.39 -14.38 4.03
N ASN A 33 3.80 -14.99 5.07
CA ASN A 33 2.77 -16.04 4.96
C ASN A 33 1.39 -15.45 4.61
N GLY A 34 1.31 -14.65 3.54
CA GLY A 34 0.17 -13.79 3.21
C GLY A 34 -1.16 -14.51 3.06
N GLU A 35 -1.20 -15.58 2.26
CA GLU A 35 -2.43 -16.38 2.05
C GLU A 35 -2.94 -16.98 3.37
N ALA A 36 -2.06 -17.66 4.11
CA ALA A 36 -2.43 -18.30 5.38
C ALA A 36 -2.86 -17.27 6.43
N PHE A 37 -2.18 -16.12 6.49
CA PHE A 37 -2.53 -15.04 7.39
C PHE A 37 -3.90 -14.42 7.05
N ALA A 38 -4.16 -14.13 5.77
CA ALA A 38 -5.43 -13.62 5.29
C ALA A 38 -6.59 -14.60 5.55
N ARG A 39 -6.39 -15.90 5.27
CA ARG A 39 -7.40 -16.95 5.53
C ARG A 39 -7.75 -17.10 7.00
N ASN A 40 -6.83 -16.77 7.91
CA ASN A 40 -7.09 -16.74 9.35
C ASN A 40 -7.68 -15.41 9.84
N GLY A 41 -8.06 -14.50 8.94
CA GLY A 41 -8.65 -13.20 9.28
C GLY A 41 -7.65 -12.14 9.72
N GLY A 42 -6.37 -12.33 9.40
CA GLY A 42 -5.31 -11.40 9.80
C GLY A 42 -5.43 -10.03 9.13
N MET A 43 -5.09 -8.98 9.87
CA MET A 43 -5.06 -7.60 9.37
C MET A 43 -3.63 -7.21 9.03
N PHE A 44 -3.44 -6.45 7.95
CA PHE A 44 -2.11 -6.00 7.54
C PHE A 44 -2.15 -4.54 7.09
N GLY A 45 -1.00 -3.88 7.22
CA GLY A 45 -0.70 -2.59 6.61
C GLY A 45 0.56 -2.69 5.77
N VAL A 46 0.80 -1.71 4.91
CA VAL A 46 2.08 -1.56 4.19
C VAL A 46 2.83 -0.32 4.66
N GLY A 47 4.16 -0.42 4.72
CA GLY A 47 5.07 0.68 5.06
C GLY A 47 6.33 0.66 4.19
N SER A 48 6.89 1.84 3.94
CA SER A 48 8.09 2.00 3.09
C SER A 48 9.41 1.73 3.80
N ASP A 49 9.39 1.60 5.13
CA ASP A 49 10.54 1.31 6.01
C ASP A 49 11.82 2.10 5.66
N SER A 50 12.78 1.45 4.99
CA SER A 50 14.09 2.03 4.63
C SER A 50 13.98 3.21 3.65
N ASN A 51 12.81 3.41 3.04
CA ASN A 51 12.54 4.44 2.06
C ASN A 51 13.42 4.34 0.80
N VAL A 52 13.95 3.14 0.50
CA VAL A 52 14.71 2.88 -0.75
C VAL A 52 13.88 3.22 -1.99
N ARG A 53 12.55 3.04 -1.91
CA ARG A 53 11.57 3.48 -2.88
C ARG A 53 10.24 3.78 -2.19
N ILE A 54 9.67 4.96 -2.45
CA ILE A 54 8.35 5.35 -1.94
C ILE A 54 7.29 5.08 -3.01
N SER A 55 6.56 3.97 -2.91
CA SER A 55 5.54 3.59 -3.90
C SER A 55 4.47 2.69 -3.30
N LEU A 56 3.23 3.19 -3.21
CA LEU A 56 2.11 2.37 -2.73
C LEU A 56 1.80 1.25 -3.73
N THR A 57 1.80 1.57 -5.02
CA THR A 57 1.49 0.59 -6.08
C THR A 57 2.48 -0.57 -6.07
N GLU A 58 3.76 -0.29 -5.85
CA GLU A 58 4.82 -1.30 -5.81
C GLU A 58 4.81 -2.11 -4.51
N GLU A 59 4.49 -1.54 -3.34
CA GLU A 59 4.33 -2.33 -2.11
C GLU A 59 3.22 -3.38 -2.27
N LEU A 60 2.03 -2.95 -2.73
CA LEU A 60 0.88 -3.84 -2.91
C LEU A 60 1.15 -4.92 -3.98
N ARG A 61 1.79 -4.52 -5.09
CA ARG A 61 2.15 -5.45 -6.17
C ARG A 61 3.18 -6.47 -5.71
N THR A 62 4.21 -6.03 -5.00
CA THR A 62 5.29 -6.90 -4.50
C THR A 62 4.74 -7.87 -3.47
N LEU A 63 3.84 -7.41 -2.59
CA LEU A 63 3.14 -8.28 -1.64
C LEU A 63 2.45 -9.44 -2.36
N GLU A 64 1.59 -9.18 -3.34
CA GLU A 64 0.92 -10.26 -4.08
C GLU A 64 1.88 -11.07 -4.94
N TYR A 65 2.80 -10.44 -5.68
CA TYR A 65 3.69 -11.15 -6.61
C TYR A 65 4.67 -12.07 -5.89
N SER A 66 5.12 -11.72 -4.69
CA SER A 66 5.94 -12.60 -3.86
C SER A 66 5.20 -13.91 -3.56
N GLN A 67 3.92 -13.85 -3.20
CA GLN A 67 3.11 -15.05 -2.97
C GLN A 67 2.93 -15.86 -4.26
N ARG A 68 2.61 -15.18 -5.38
CA ARG A 68 2.47 -15.84 -6.70
C ARG A 68 3.72 -16.61 -7.11
N LEU A 69 4.89 -16.01 -6.91
CA LEU A 69 6.18 -16.63 -7.25
C LEU A 69 6.48 -17.82 -6.34
N ARG A 70 6.25 -17.71 -5.03
CA ARG A 70 6.42 -18.79 -4.07
C ARG A 70 5.50 -19.99 -4.41
N ASP A 71 4.22 -19.70 -4.64
CA ASP A 71 3.17 -20.73 -4.70
C ASP A 71 2.86 -21.19 -6.13
N ARG A 72 3.45 -20.54 -7.14
CA ARG A 72 3.19 -20.76 -8.57
C ARG A 72 1.70 -20.67 -8.92
N SER A 73 1.01 -19.74 -8.26
CA SER A 73 -0.43 -19.52 -8.37
C SER A 73 -0.74 -18.05 -8.70
N ARG A 74 -2.01 -17.75 -8.99
CA ARG A 74 -2.51 -16.39 -9.25
C ARG A 74 -3.59 -16.05 -8.24
N ASN A 75 -3.75 -14.76 -7.96
CA ASN A 75 -4.79 -14.23 -7.06
C ASN A 75 -4.68 -14.83 -5.66
N VAL A 76 -3.50 -14.75 -5.04
CA VAL A 76 -3.15 -15.53 -3.86
C VAL A 76 -3.59 -14.86 -2.55
N MET A 77 -3.52 -13.54 -2.47
CA MET A 77 -3.87 -12.82 -1.24
C MET A 77 -5.37 -12.81 -0.91
N THR A 78 -6.24 -13.23 -1.83
CA THR A 78 -7.69 -13.27 -1.61
C THR A 78 -8.20 -14.69 -1.47
N ASP A 79 -9.11 -14.93 -0.51
CA ASP A 79 -9.75 -16.23 -0.32
C ASP A 79 -11.05 -16.27 -1.15
N GLY A 80 -10.92 -16.63 -2.43
CA GLY A 80 -12.06 -16.85 -3.34
C GLY A 80 -12.17 -15.85 -4.51
N PRO A 81 -13.31 -15.86 -5.23
CA PRO A 81 -13.51 -14.98 -6.38
C PRO A 81 -13.63 -13.51 -5.94
N GLY A 82 -12.84 -12.62 -6.55
CA GLY A 82 -12.91 -11.19 -6.25
C GLY A 82 -11.73 -10.39 -6.83
N SER A 83 -11.78 -9.08 -6.61
CA SER A 83 -10.69 -8.16 -6.96
C SER A 83 -9.56 -8.27 -5.93
N VAL A 84 -8.39 -8.73 -6.37
CA VAL A 84 -7.19 -8.80 -5.53
C VAL A 84 -6.73 -7.39 -5.18
N GLY A 85 -6.81 -6.47 -6.14
CA GLY A 85 -6.45 -5.07 -5.93
C GLY A 85 -7.31 -4.40 -4.86
N GLN A 86 -8.62 -4.68 -4.85
CA GLN A 86 -9.52 -4.20 -3.80
C GLN A 86 -9.18 -4.79 -2.43
N PHE A 87 -8.93 -6.11 -2.34
CA PHE A 87 -8.51 -6.75 -1.10
C PHE A 87 -7.23 -6.11 -0.55
N LEU A 88 -6.22 -5.94 -1.40
CA LEU A 88 -4.94 -5.36 -1.03
C LEU A 88 -5.07 -3.91 -0.56
N TYR A 89 -5.71 -3.06 -1.37
CA TYR A 89 -5.81 -1.63 -1.10
C TYR A 89 -6.67 -1.35 0.13
N CYS A 90 -7.89 -1.91 0.20
CA CYS A 90 -8.78 -1.68 1.33
C CYS A 90 -8.27 -2.35 2.60
N GLY A 91 -7.66 -3.55 2.50
CA GLY A 91 -7.03 -4.24 3.60
C GLY A 91 -5.90 -3.41 4.21
N ALA A 92 -4.95 -2.97 3.38
CA ALA A 92 -3.84 -2.12 3.80
C ALA A 92 -4.32 -0.78 4.38
N ALA A 93 -5.30 -0.12 3.76
CA ALA A 93 -5.82 1.16 4.24
C ALA A 93 -6.42 1.03 5.65
N ARG A 94 -7.23 -0.01 5.89
CA ARG A 94 -7.85 -0.27 7.20
C ARG A 94 -6.82 -0.71 8.24
N GLY A 95 -5.94 -1.65 7.89
CA GLY A 95 -4.92 -2.14 8.80
C GLY A 95 -3.91 -1.07 9.18
N SER A 96 -3.41 -0.28 8.22
CA SER A 96 -2.51 0.84 8.51
C SER A 96 -3.18 1.92 9.36
N ALA A 97 -4.47 2.23 9.13
CA ALA A 97 -5.21 3.16 9.97
C ALA A 97 -5.32 2.67 11.43
N MET A 98 -5.59 1.38 11.63
CA MET A 98 -5.61 0.75 12.95
C MET A 98 -4.22 0.78 13.62
N ALA A 99 -3.17 0.40 12.90
CA ALA A 99 -1.80 0.39 13.43
C ALA A 99 -1.32 1.79 13.86
N LEU A 100 -1.80 2.84 13.19
CA LEU A 100 -1.46 4.24 13.49
C LEU A 100 -2.42 4.92 14.49
N ASP A 101 -3.44 4.21 14.99
CA ASP A 101 -4.56 4.79 15.75
C ASP A 101 -5.13 6.06 15.08
N ARG A 102 -5.25 5.99 13.75
CA ARG A 102 -5.73 7.09 12.93
C ARG A 102 -7.16 6.82 12.52
N ASN A 103 -8.06 7.76 12.82
CA ASN A 103 -9.48 7.66 12.48
C ASN A 103 -9.74 7.81 10.96
N ALA A 104 -9.22 6.88 10.16
CA ALA A 104 -9.18 6.86 8.70
C ALA A 104 -9.27 5.42 8.18
N GLY A 105 -8.80 5.16 6.95
CA GLY A 105 -8.80 3.83 6.33
C GLY A 105 -10.10 3.45 5.61
N GLU A 106 -11.11 4.31 5.70
CA GLU A 106 -12.40 4.17 5.03
C GLU A 106 -13.06 5.53 4.82
N ILE A 107 -13.80 5.68 3.71
CA ILE A 107 -14.60 6.87 3.43
C ILE A 107 -15.96 6.69 4.11
N ALA A 108 -16.13 7.29 5.28
CA ALA A 108 -17.38 7.25 6.04
C ALA A 108 -17.57 8.52 6.88
N VAL A 109 -18.83 8.86 7.16
CA VAL A 109 -19.17 9.97 8.08
C VAL A 109 -18.53 9.72 9.44
N GLY A 110 -17.88 10.75 10.00
CA GLY A 110 -17.18 10.67 11.29
C GLY A 110 -15.71 10.24 11.20
N ARG A 111 -15.22 9.79 10.04
CA ARG A 111 -13.78 9.57 9.78
C ARG A 111 -13.10 10.87 9.33
N LEU A 112 -11.78 10.94 9.46
CA LEU A 112 -10.97 11.99 8.87
C LEU A 112 -11.12 11.95 7.34
N ALA A 113 -11.17 13.13 6.72
CA ALA A 113 -11.14 13.26 5.26
C ALA A 113 -9.69 13.06 4.73
N ASP A 114 -9.21 11.82 4.86
CA ASP A 114 -7.99 11.31 4.24
C ASP A 114 -8.37 10.63 2.93
N LEU A 115 -8.12 11.33 1.82
CA LEU A 115 -8.63 10.96 0.50
C LEU A 115 -7.53 11.07 -0.54
N THR A 116 -7.61 10.25 -1.58
CA THR A 116 -6.76 10.36 -2.77
C THR A 116 -7.60 10.34 -4.03
N ALA A 117 -7.28 11.18 -5.00
CA ALA A 117 -7.88 11.12 -6.34
C ALA A 117 -6.92 10.48 -7.35
N LEU A 118 -7.48 9.70 -8.27
CA LEU A 118 -6.74 9.00 -9.32
C LEU A 118 -7.14 9.56 -10.70
N ASN A 119 -6.15 9.78 -11.57
CA ASN A 119 -6.37 10.06 -12.98
C ASN A 119 -6.73 8.77 -13.72
N ARG A 120 -8.00 8.64 -14.11
CA ARG A 120 -8.51 7.48 -14.83
C ARG A 120 -8.18 7.49 -16.32
N ASP A 121 -7.78 8.62 -16.90
CA ASP A 121 -7.52 8.73 -18.34
C ASP A 121 -6.15 8.20 -18.77
N THR A 122 -5.36 7.68 -17.83
CA THR A 122 -4.06 7.08 -18.12
C THR A 122 -4.22 5.75 -18.88
N ALA A 123 -3.21 5.37 -19.67
CA ALA A 123 -3.23 4.13 -20.45
C ALA A 123 -3.46 2.87 -19.60
N ALA A 124 -3.07 2.90 -18.32
CA ALA A 124 -3.27 1.78 -17.39
C ALA A 124 -4.73 1.66 -16.88
N LEU A 125 -5.51 2.75 -16.89
CA LEU A 125 -6.81 2.83 -16.21
C LEU A 125 -7.99 3.21 -17.12
N CYS A 126 -7.74 3.76 -18.32
CA CYS A 126 -8.76 4.43 -19.15
C CYS A 126 -9.93 3.56 -19.62
N ALA A 127 -9.75 2.23 -19.66
CA ALA A 127 -10.78 1.29 -20.07
C ALA A 127 -11.37 0.48 -18.90
N LEU A 128 -10.94 0.75 -17.66
CA LEU A 128 -11.36 -0.02 -16.49
C LEU A 128 -12.69 0.49 -15.93
N ARG A 129 -13.59 -0.44 -15.64
CA ARG A 129 -14.81 -0.17 -14.87
C ARG A 129 -14.46 0.15 -13.42
N ASP A 130 -15.42 0.72 -12.68
CA ASP A 130 -15.24 1.14 -11.29
C ASP A 130 -14.79 0.00 -10.37
N ASP A 131 -15.34 -1.21 -10.56
CA ASP A 131 -14.98 -2.42 -9.82
C ASP A 131 -13.57 -2.96 -10.15
N GLN A 132 -12.91 -2.42 -11.18
CA GLN A 132 -11.60 -2.86 -11.64
C GLN A 132 -10.48 -1.84 -11.39
N VAL A 133 -10.82 -0.61 -10.98
CA VAL A 133 -9.83 0.48 -10.83
C VAL A 133 -8.73 0.11 -9.84
N LEU A 134 -9.06 -0.59 -8.74
CA LEU A 134 -8.06 -0.99 -7.75
C LEU A 134 -7.17 -2.15 -8.23
N ASP A 135 -7.66 -3.04 -9.09
CA ASP A 135 -6.78 -4.01 -9.77
C ASP A 135 -5.82 -3.29 -10.72
N GLY A 136 -6.31 -2.30 -11.47
CA GLY A 136 -5.47 -1.45 -12.32
C GLY A 136 -4.41 -0.69 -11.51
N LEU A 137 -4.80 -0.10 -10.38
CA LEU A 137 -3.89 0.62 -9.49
C LEU A 137 -2.78 -0.28 -8.96
N CYS A 138 -3.13 -1.46 -8.45
CA CYS A 138 -2.16 -2.39 -7.88
C CYS A 138 -1.25 -3.02 -8.96
N PHE A 139 -1.80 -3.44 -10.10
CA PHE A 139 -1.07 -4.32 -11.01
C PHE A 139 -0.58 -3.67 -12.30
N ALA A 140 -1.14 -2.53 -12.72
CA ALA A 140 -0.82 -1.90 -14.01
C ALA A 140 -0.29 -0.47 -13.90
N ALA A 141 -0.83 0.34 -12.98
CA ALA A 141 -0.49 1.75 -12.85
C ALA A 141 0.86 1.98 -12.13
N GLY A 142 1.48 3.13 -12.40
CA GLY A 142 2.50 3.73 -11.54
C GLY A 142 1.88 4.67 -10.52
N ASP A 143 2.69 5.24 -9.61
CA ASP A 143 2.20 6.19 -8.59
C ASP A 143 1.79 7.54 -9.19
N ASP A 144 2.19 7.84 -10.42
CA ASP A 144 1.89 9.07 -11.14
C ASP A 144 0.39 9.25 -11.47
N VAL A 145 -0.40 8.18 -11.35
CA VAL A 145 -1.86 8.26 -11.46
C VAL A 145 -2.51 9.00 -10.29
N VAL A 146 -1.83 9.17 -9.15
CA VAL A 146 -2.37 9.93 -8.01
C VAL A 146 -2.25 11.43 -8.28
N THR A 147 -3.38 12.11 -8.43
CA THR A 147 -3.42 13.55 -8.72
C THR A 147 -3.56 14.39 -7.47
N ASP A 148 -4.38 13.97 -6.53
CA ASP A 148 -4.74 14.79 -5.38
C ASP A 148 -4.73 13.98 -4.09
N VAL A 149 -4.31 14.62 -3.00
CA VAL A 149 -4.27 14.01 -1.67
C VAL A 149 -4.80 15.01 -0.65
N TRP A 150 -5.76 14.56 0.14
CA TRP A 150 -6.25 15.25 1.32
C TRP A 150 -5.79 14.53 2.58
N SER A 151 -5.31 15.29 3.56
CA SER A 151 -4.98 14.79 4.90
C SER A 151 -5.79 15.57 5.94
N ALA A 152 -6.71 14.89 6.61
CA ALA A 152 -7.68 15.47 7.53
C ALA A 152 -8.39 16.69 6.91
N GLY A 153 -8.79 16.57 5.65
CA GLY A 153 -9.47 17.62 4.87
C GLY A 153 -8.55 18.68 4.26
N ARG A 154 -7.25 18.70 4.59
CA ARG A 154 -6.28 19.63 3.96
C ARG A 154 -5.82 19.07 2.62
N HIS A 155 -6.05 19.81 1.53
CA HIS A 155 -5.61 19.45 0.18
C HIS A 155 -4.12 19.73 0.02
N VAL A 156 -3.27 18.72 0.26
CA VAL A 156 -1.81 18.86 0.37
C VAL A 156 -1.06 18.51 -0.91
N VAL A 157 -1.68 17.74 -1.80
CA VAL A 157 -1.17 17.45 -3.15
C VAL A 157 -2.25 17.85 -4.14
N GLN A 158 -1.88 18.65 -5.14
CA GLN A 158 -2.76 19.17 -6.18
C GLN A 158 -2.12 18.87 -7.54
N GLY A 159 -2.83 18.17 -8.43
CA GLY A 159 -2.32 17.82 -9.77
C GLY A 159 -0.94 17.12 -9.75
N GLY A 160 -0.71 16.21 -8.82
CA GLY A 160 0.54 15.46 -8.65
C GLY A 160 1.68 16.25 -7.99
N ARG A 161 1.39 17.45 -7.46
CA ARG A 161 2.38 18.33 -6.83
C ARG A 161 2.00 18.68 -5.40
N HIS A 162 2.86 18.32 -4.45
CA HIS A 162 2.72 18.77 -3.07
C HIS A 162 2.86 20.30 -2.97
N ILE A 163 2.01 20.95 -2.18
CA ILE A 163 1.93 22.42 -2.06
C ILE A 163 3.25 23.08 -1.64
N ALA A 164 4.10 22.35 -0.88
CA ALA A 164 5.40 22.84 -0.41
C ALA A 164 6.60 22.27 -1.20
N ARG A 165 6.39 21.62 -2.34
CA ARG A 165 7.46 20.91 -3.08
C ARG A 165 8.63 21.82 -3.47
N GLU A 166 8.35 23.07 -3.82
CA GLU A 166 9.36 24.06 -4.23
C GLU A 166 10.31 24.45 -3.11
N THR A 167 9.82 24.47 -1.87
CA THR A 167 10.66 24.76 -0.70
C THR A 167 11.37 23.51 -0.21
N ILE A 168 10.71 22.35 -0.21
CA ILE A 168 11.25 21.11 0.36
C ILE A 168 12.39 20.55 -0.51
N LEU A 169 12.22 20.48 -1.83
CA LEU A 169 13.15 19.76 -2.71
C LEU A 169 14.56 20.38 -2.74
N PRO A 170 14.75 21.72 -2.85
CA PRO A 170 16.08 22.33 -2.78
C PRO A 170 16.77 22.11 -1.43
N ARG A 171 16.01 22.19 -0.32
CA ARG A 171 16.54 21.96 1.03
C ARG A 171 17.01 20.53 1.21
N PHE A 172 16.24 19.55 0.75
CA PHE A 172 16.65 18.15 0.74
C PHE A 172 17.94 17.95 -0.06
N LYS A 173 18.01 18.50 -1.29
CA LYS A 173 19.22 18.40 -2.12
C LYS A 173 20.44 19.01 -1.45
N ALA A 174 20.29 20.14 -0.76
CA ALA A 174 21.39 20.78 -0.03
C ALA A 174 21.87 19.90 1.14
N ALA A 175 20.94 19.37 1.94
CA ALA A 175 21.26 18.49 3.06
C ALA A 175 21.95 17.19 2.63
N MET A 176 21.47 16.56 1.55
CA MET A 176 22.10 15.35 1.02
C MET A 176 23.53 15.64 0.52
N LYS A 177 23.73 16.76 -0.17
CA LYS A 177 25.05 17.19 -0.62
C LYS A 177 26.02 17.39 0.54
N SER A 178 25.58 17.94 1.67
CA SER A 178 26.45 18.14 2.85
C SER A 178 26.75 16.88 3.65
N LEU A 179 26.01 15.78 3.43
CA LEU A 179 26.23 14.52 4.14
C LEU A 179 27.13 13.56 3.34
N VAL A 180 27.16 13.70 2.02
CA VAL A 180 27.85 12.79 1.10
C VAL A 180 29.17 13.38 0.57
N MET A 181 29.34 14.71 0.63
CA MET A 181 30.63 15.39 0.38
C MET A 181 31.32 15.69 1.70
#